data_AF-A0A2P6RN58-F1
#
_entry.id   AF-A0A2P6RN58-F1
#
_cell.length_a   1.000
_cell.length_b   1.000
_cell.length_c   1.000
_cell.angle_alpha   90.00
_cell.angle_beta   90.00
_cell.angle_gamma   90.00
#
_symmetry.space_group_name_H-M   'P 1'
#
loop_
_entity.id
_entity.type
_entity.pdbx_description
1 polymer ?
#
loop_
_entity_poly.entity_id
_entity_poly.type
_entity_poly.pdbx_seq_one_letter_code
_entity_poly.pdbx_strand_id
1 'polypeptide(L)'
;MFRVIIRSKYFHITPKPRNRTNTPLNNFQKSSQINNEFLGYYTHKPSKNPSMKKHFVLVHGASHGAWCWYKLATLLTSAGHNVTTLDLPTSGIVISKLEFGKSNYFTDTQYRFDEGPDKPATSFLYGPEFISFSLYQLSPPEDLTLELTLLRFAPLFHEELILSKKNYGSVRRVYIKCDQDQTIKEDLARLMINDNPPDEVKVINGSDHMVMFSRPLELFSSLYQIAQNYS
;
A
#
# COMPACT_ATOMS: atom_id res chain seq x y z
N MET A 1 -4.86 0.50 6.52
CA MET A 1 -3.65 0.94 7.25
C MET A 1 -2.41 0.44 6.52
N PHE A 2 -1.65 1.33 5.90
CA PHE A 2 -0.38 0.98 5.27
C PHE A 2 0.74 1.16 6.30
N ARG A 3 1.50 0.09 6.57
CA ARG A 3 2.65 0.12 7.49
C ARG A 3 3.92 -0.01 6.67
N VAL A 4 4.70 1.06 6.58
CA VAL A 4 6.06 0.98 6.02
C VAL A 4 7.02 0.64 7.14
N ILE A 5 7.56 -0.57 7.12
CA ILE A 5 8.61 -1.00 8.04
C ILE A 5 9.94 -0.75 7.34
N ILE A 6 10.70 0.25 7.81
CA ILE A 6 12.08 0.47 7.37
C ILE A 6 12.97 -0.41 8.25
N ARG A 7 13.53 -1.49 7.70
CA ARG A 7 14.51 -2.33 8.38
C ARG A 7 15.93 -1.96 7.92
N SER A 8 16.69 -1.33 8.81
CA SER A 8 18.16 -1.23 8.73
C SER A 8 18.74 -2.37 9.56
N LYS A 9 18.91 -3.57 8.97
CA LYS A 9 19.93 -4.58 9.33
C LYS A 9 19.77 -5.86 8.49
N TYR A 10 20.91 -6.27 7.94
CA TYR A 10 21.13 -7.37 7.02
C TYR A 10 20.58 -8.71 7.53
N PHE A 11 19.75 -9.37 6.70
CA PHE A 11 19.63 -10.82 6.72
C PHE A 11 20.14 -11.33 5.37
N HIS A 12 21.24 -12.08 5.40
CA HIS A 12 21.69 -12.85 4.25
C HIS A 12 20.70 -14.01 4.05
N ILE A 13 19.90 -13.92 2.99
CA ILE A 13 19.15 -15.05 2.46
C ILE A 13 19.72 -15.32 1.07
N THR A 14 20.48 -16.39 0.92
CA THR A 14 20.99 -16.85 -0.37
C THR A 14 19.86 -17.55 -1.14
N PRO A 15 19.45 -17.06 -2.33
CA PRO A 15 18.51 -17.79 -3.17
C PRO A 15 19.24 -18.91 -3.91
N LYS A 16 18.63 -20.11 -3.93
CA LYS A 16 19.07 -21.25 -4.75
C LYS A 16 18.79 -20.94 -6.24
N PRO A 17 19.73 -21.18 -7.18
CA PRO A 17 19.53 -20.82 -8.57
C PRO A 17 18.46 -21.69 -9.24
N ARG A 18 17.52 -21.07 -9.96
CA ARG A 18 16.64 -21.75 -10.92
C ARG A 18 17.09 -21.39 -12.33
N ASN A 19 17.50 -22.40 -13.08
CA ASN A 19 17.73 -22.34 -14.52
C ASN A 19 16.41 -22.04 -15.25
N ARG A 20 16.34 -20.93 -15.99
CA ARG A 20 15.45 -20.82 -17.14
C ARG A 20 16.15 -20.07 -18.28
N THR A 21 15.95 -20.66 -19.45
CA THR A 21 16.55 -20.40 -20.75
C THR A 21 16.06 -19.09 -21.37
N ASN A 22 16.99 -18.39 -22.03
CA ASN A 22 16.78 -17.16 -22.77
C ASN A 22 15.89 -17.35 -24.00
N THR A 23 14.92 -16.46 -24.21
CA THR A 23 14.47 -16.06 -25.56
C THR A 23 14.05 -14.59 -25.52
N PRO A 24 14.54 -13.72 -26.42
CA PRO A 24 14.25 -12.29 -26.39
C PRO A 24 13.01 -11.94 -27.22
N LEU A 25 12.15 -11.07 -26.71
CA LEU A 25 11.20 -10.32 -27.53
C LEU A 25 11.47 -8.82 -27.37
N ASN A 26 12.06 -8.26 -28.42
CA ASN A 26 12.16 -6.84 -28.68
C ASN A 26 10.84 -6.29 -29.25
N ASN A 27 10.70 -4.97 -29.12
CA ASN A 27 9.81 -4.05 -29.84
C ASN A 27 8.48 -3.72 -29.17
N PHE A 28 8.46 -2.65 -28.38
CA PHE A 28 7.49 -1.56 -28.51
C PHE A 28 8.14 -0.26 -28.03
N GLN A 29 8.52 0.60 -28.98
CA GLN A 29 8.96 1.98 -28.76
C GLN A 29 7.90 2.92 -29.35
N LYS A 30 7.66 4.04 -28.64
CA LYS A 30 6.73 5.16 -28.90
C LYS A 30 5.27 4.83 -28.51
N SER A 31 4.56 5.60 -27.70
CA SER A 31 4.57 7.06 -27.49
C SER A 31 3.92 7.44 -26.16
N SER A 32 4.53 8.38 -25.43
CA SER A 32 3.81 9.54 -24.85
C SER A 32 4.83 10.52 -24.28
N GLN A 33 4.81 11.73 -24.81
CA GLN A 33 5.57 12.87 -24.28
C GLN A 33 5.04 13.17 -22.88
N ILE A 34 5.82 12.81 -21.86
CA ILE A 34 5.66 13.40 -20.54
C ILE A 34 6.38 14.76 -20.60
N ASN A 35 5.61 15.82 -20.38
CA ASN A 35 6.03 17.21 -20.44
C ASN A 35 7.32 17.45 -19.64
N ASN A 36 8.39 17.87 -20.33
CA ASN A 36 9.71 18.15 -19.77
C ASN A 36 9.71 19.33 -18.76
N GLU A 37 8.64 20.12 -18.67
CA GLU A 37 8.49 21.16 -17.63
C GLU A 37 8.16 20.56 -16.24
N PHE A 38 7.51 19.39 -16.17
CA PHE A 38 7.10 18.80 -14.90
C PHE A 38 8.27 18.14 -14.13
N LEU A 39 9.28 17.68 -14.86
CA LEU A 39 10.53 17.16 -14.28
C LEU A 39 11.39 18.27 -13.65
N GLY A 40 11.30 19.51 -14.15
CA GLY A 40 12.12 20.64 -13.69
C GLY A 40 11.96 20.95 -12.20
N TYR A 41 10.73 20.88 -11.68
CA TYR A 41 10.43 21.17 -10.27
C TYR A 41 10.90 20.09 -9.28
N TYR A 42 11.16 18.87 -9.77
CA TYR A 42 11.56 17.73 -8.95
C TYR A 42 12.95 17.18 -9.31
N THR A 43 13.72 17.91 -10.12
CA THR A 43 15.16 17.65 -10.26
C THR A 43 15.87 18.03 -8.97
N HIS A 44 15.78 17.14 -7.98
CA HIS A 44 16.76 17.10 -6.91
C HIS A 44 18.12 16.90 -7.60
N LYS A 45 18.97 17.93 -7.59
CA LYS A 45 20.38 17.77 -7.94
C LYS A 45 20.88 16.55 -7.16
N PRO A 46 21.45 15.52 -7.80
CA PRO A 46 21.95 14.37 -7.08
C PRO A 46 22.95 14.88 -6.05
N SER A 47 22.62 14.66 -4.78
CA SER A 47 23.50 15.00 -3.67
C SER A 47 24.83 14.28 -3.92
N LYS A 48 25.96 15.00 -3.79
CA LYS A 48 27.31 14.43 -3.93
C LYS A 48 27.69 13.43 -2.82
N ASN A 49 26.78 13.14 -1.88
CA ASN A 49 26.95 12.02 -0.95
C ASN A 49 26.28 10.78 -1.54
N PRO A 50 26.94 9.60 -1.53
CA PRO A 50 26.28 8.36 -1.89
C PRO A 50 25.10 8.18 -0.93
N SER A 51 23.88 8.39 -1.40
CA SER A 51 22.69 8.08 -0.61
C SER A 51 22.82 6.60 -0.23
N MET A 52 22.86 6.30 1.06
CA MET A 52 22.98 4.92 1.50
C MET A 52 21.78 4.16 0.96
N LYS A 53 22.01 3.27 0.00
CA LYS A 53 21.00 2.41 -0.58
C LYS A 53 20.22 1.70 0.54
N LYS A 54 18.91 1.98 0.64
CA LYS A 54 18.01 1.37 1.61
C LYS A 54 17.22 0.23 1.00
N HIS A 55 16.66 -0.61 1.86
CA HIS A 55 15.72 -1.65 1.47
C HIS A 55 14.35 -1.36 2.08
N PHE A 56 13.36 -1.15 1.22
CA PHE A 56 11.97 -0.94 1.58
C PHE A 56 11.22 -2.26 1.46
N VAL A 57 10.51 -2.65 2.53
CA VAL A 57 9.56 -3.75 2.49
C VAL A 57 8.17 -3.15 2.59
N LEU A 58 7.37 -3.34 1.54
CA LEU A 58 6.03 -2.78 1.38
C LEU A 58 4.99 -3.89 1.54
N VAL A 59 4.07 -3.68 2.47
CA VAL A 59 3.03 -4.64 2.86
C VAL A 59 1.68 -4.01 2.59
N HIS A 60 0.85 -4.65 1.76
CA HIS A 60 -0.47 -4.13 1.39
C HIS A 60 -1.49 -4.30 2.54
N GLY A 61 -2.61 -3.56 2.43
CA GLY A 61 -3.77 -3.66 3.32
C GLY A 61 -4.76 -4.75 2.90
N ALA A 62 -5.90 -4.81 3.58
CA ALA A 62 -6.99 -5.75 3.28
C ALA A 62 -7.44 -5.64 1.81
N SER A 63 -7.77 -6.78 1.21
CA SER A 63 -8.35 -6.94 -0.14
C SER A 63 -7.45 -6.57 -1.32
N HIS A 64 -6.28 -5.98 -1.05
CA HIS A 64 -5.27 -5.62 -2.05
C HIS A 64 -4.22 -6.75 -2.22
N GLY A 65 -3.27 -6.53 -3.13
CA GLY A 65 -2.09 -7.37 -3.29
C GLY A 65 -0.82 -6.55 -3.47
N ALA A 66 0.33 -7.22 -3.62
CA ALA A 66 1.64 -6.58 -3.81
C ALA A 66 1.67 -5.58 -4.98
N TRP A 67 0.79 -5.78 -5.97
CA TRP A 67 0.63 -4.93 -7.15
C TRP A 67 0.25 -3.48 -6.80
N CYS A 68 -0.40 -3.21 -5.67
CA CYS A 68 -0.85 -1.85 -5.33
C CYS A 68 0.32 -0.87 -5.12
N TRP A 69 1.54 -1.40 -4.96
CA TRP A 69 2.74 -0.62 -4.77
C TRP A 69 3.46 -0.23 -6.06
N TYR A 70 2.94 -0.57 -7.24
CA TYR A 70 3.71 -0.48 -8.49
C TYR A 70 4.30 0.93 -8.74
N LYS A 71 3.54 2.01 -8.50
CA LYS A 71 4.03 3.40 -8.65
C LYS A 71 5.16 3.70 -7.67
N LEU A 72 4.92 3.45 -6.39
CA LEU A 72 5.89 3.73 -5.33
C LEU A 72 7.15 2.88 -5.46
N ALA A 73 7.00 1.59 -5.75
CA ALA A 73 8.12 0.68 -5.97
C ALA A 73 8.97 1.12 -7.16
N THR A 74 8.35 1.61 -8.24
CA THR A 74 9.06 2.19 -9.39
C THR A 74 9.85 3.43 -8.99
N LEU A 75 9.25 4.36 -8.23
CA LEU A 75 9.91 5.57 -7.75
C LEU A 75 11.11 5.24 -6.85
N LEU A 76 10.94 4.37 -5.85
CA LEU A 76 11.98 3.95 -4.93
C LEU A 76 13.13 3.21 -5.65
N THR A 77 12.79 2.32 -6.59
CA THR A 77 13.79 1.60 -7.39
C THR A 77 14.58 2.54 -8.30
N SER A 78 13.89 3.49 -8.94
CA SER A 78 14.52 4.50 -9.80
C SER A 78 15.45 5.43 -9.00
N ALA A 79 15.16 5.66 -7.72
CA ALA A 79 16.04 6.37 -6.79
C ALA A 79 17.21 5.52 -6.27
N GLY A 80 17.37 4.28 -6.73
CA GLY A 80 18.48 3.38 -6.40
C GLY A 80 18.27 2.50 -5.16
N HIS A 81 17.05 2.47 -4.59
CA HIS A 81 16.74 1.64 -3.43
C HIS A 81 16.33 0.21 -3.81
N ASN A 82 16.54 -0.74 -2.89
CA ASN A 82 15.93 -2.06 -3.00
C ASN A 82 14.48 -1.97 -2.52
N VAL A 83 13.59 -2.67 -3.21
CA VAL A 83 12.18 -2.74 -2.83
C VAL A 83 11.72 -4.20 -2.86
N THR A 84 11.00 -4.62 -1.82
CA THR A 84 10.29 -5.89 -1.78
C THR A 84 8.83 -5.61 -1.47
N THR A 85 7.94 -6.03 -2.36
CA THR A 85 6.49 -6.03 -2.15
C THR A 85 6.07 -7.47 -1.84
N LEU A 86 5.21 -7.65 -0.85
CA LEU A 86 4.78 -8.97 -0.39
C LEU A 86 3.26 -9.11 -0.53
N ASP A 87 2.80 -10.24 -1.07
CA ASP A 87 1.41 -10.66 -0.92
C ASP A 87 1.25 -11.38 0.42
N LEU A 88 0.35 -10.90 1.27
CA LEU A 88 0.04 -11.56 2.54
C LEU A 88 -0.79 -12.83 2.26
N PRO A 89 -0.38 -14.00 2.79
CA PRO A 89 -1.12 -15.25 2.62
C PRO A 89 -2.42 -15.14 3.39
N THR A 90 -3.54 -15.02 2.66
CA THR A 90 -4.97 -15.17 3.07
C THR A 90 -5.91 -14.38 2.15
N SER A 91 -5.41 -13.58 1.20
CA SER A 91 -6.25 -12.90 0.21
C SER A 91 -6.43 -13.73 -1.07
N GLY A 92 -7.45 -14.60 -1.08
CA GLY A 92 -7.82 -15.35 -2.29
C GLY A 92 -8.36 -14.43 -3.39
N ILE A 93 -7.86 -14.57 -4.62
CA ILE A 93 -8.41 -13.87 -5.80
C ILE A 93 -9.77 -14.49 -6.14
N VAL A 94 -10.79 -13.65 -6.29
CA VAL A 94 -12.07 -14.07 -6.84
C VAL A 94 -12.39 -13.15 -8.01
N ILE A 95 -12.37 -13.72 -9.22
CA ILE A 95 -12.92 -13.07 -10.41
C ILE A 95 -14.36 -13.54 -10.51
N SER A 96 -15.33 -12.73 -10.09
CA SER A 96 -16.74 -13.03 -10.33
C SER A 96 -17.53 -11.79 -10.71
N LYS A 97 -18.07 -11.81 -11.93
CA LYS A 97 -19.28 -11.07 -12.33
C LYS A 97 -20.41 -11.47 -11.37
N LEU A 98 -21.05 -10.53 -10.67
CA LEU A 98 -22.34 -10.74 -9.99
C LEU A 98 -23.07 -9.41 -9.74
N GLU A 99 -24.39 -9.47 -9.91
CA GLU A 99 -25.32 -8.33 -9.99
C GLU A 99 -25.81 -7.78 -8.64
N PHE A 100 -26.33 -6.56 -8.71
CA PHE A 100 -26.54 -5.61 -7.62
C PHE A 100 -27.88 -5.74 -6.88
N GLY A 101 -27.86 -5.49 -5.57
CA GLY A 101 -29.04 -5.14 -4.75
C GLY A 101 -28.74 -3.91 -3.89
N LYS A 102 -29.61 -2.89 -3.94
CA LYS A 102 -29.42 -1.56 -3.33
C LYS A 102 -29.98 -1.47 -1.90
N SER A 103 -29.22 -0.89 -0.96
CA SER A 103 -29.70 0.16 -0.03
C SER A 103 -28.55 0.91 0.70
N ASN A 104 -28.78 2.20 0.98
CA ASN A 104 -27.87 3.23 1.53
C ASN A 104 -27.36 2.85 2.94
N TYR A 105 -26.09 2.93 3.36
CA TYR A 105 -24.89 3.66 2.90
C TYR A 105 -23.79 2.62 2.61
N PHE A 106 -23.54 2.37 1.32
CA PHE A 106 -22.62 1.38 0.75
C PHE A 106 -22.61 0.01 1.46
N THR A 107 -23.74 -0.71 1.34
CA THR A 107 -23.89 -2.11 1.76
C THR A 107 -23.50 -3.11 0.66
N ASP A 108 -22.67 -2.70 -0.30
CA ASP A 108 -22.22 -3.53 -1.43
C ASP A 108 -21.01 -4.42 -1.08
N THR A 109 -20.49 -4.28 0.15
CA THR A 109 -19.47 -5.20 0.70
C THR A 109 -20.08 -6.58 0.93
N GLN A 110 -19.41 -7.60 0.39
CA GLN A 110 -19.83 -8.99 0.50
C GLN A 110 -19.11 -9.68 1.65
N TYR A 111 -19.77 -10.63 2.29
CA TYR A 111 -19.23 -11.42 3.38
C TYR A 111 -19.30 -12.91 3.06
N ARG A 112 -18.29 -13.66 3.49
CA ARG A 112 -18.26 -15.12 3.46
C ARG A 112 -18.40 -15.70 4.85
N PHE A 113 -19.03 -16.86 4.90
CA PHE A 113 -19.34 -17.58 6.13
C PHE A 113 -18.86 -19.02 5.97
N ASP A 114 -17.55 -19.20 5.82
CA ASP A 114 -16.96 -20.51 5.49
C ASP A 114 -17.17 -21.54 6.63
N GLU A 115 -17.45 -21.09 7.85
CA GLU A 115 -17.79 -21.92 9.02
C GLU A 115 -19.30 -22.18 9.18
N GLY A 116 -20.13 -21.70 8.24
CA GLY A 116 -21.59 -21.84 8.25
C GLY A 116 -22.33 -20.52 8.51
N PRO A 117 -23.59 -20.40 8.07
CA PRO A 117 -24.33 -19.14 8.07
C PRO A 117 -24.66 -18.59 9.46
N ASP A 118 -24.69 -19.47 10.48
CA ASP A 118 -24.94 -19.10 11.87
C ASP A 118 -23.65 -18.70 12.63
N LYS A 119 -22.49 -18.75 11.96
CA LYS A 119 -21.20 -18.32 12.50
C LYS A 119 -20.87 -16.90 12.03
N PRO A 120 -19.95 -16.19 12.71
CA PRO A 120 -19.45 -14.92 12.21
C PRO A 120 -18.83 -15.05 10.81
N ALA A 121 -18.85 -13.95 10.05
CA ALA A 121 -18.22 -13.92 8.73
C ALA A 121 -16.71 -14.19 8.85
N THR A 122 -16.19 -15.06 8.00
CA THR A 122 -14.77 -15.46 7.96
C THR A 122 -13.93 -14.51 7.11
N SER A 123 -14.53 -13.91 6.09
CA SER A 123 -13.88 -12.93 5.22
C SER A 123 -14.88 -11.97 4.59
N PHE A 124 -14.37 -10.87 4.05
CA PHE A 124 -15.16 -9.87 3.36
C PHE A 124 -14.49 -9.45 2.05
N LEU A 125 -15.29 -8.93 1.12
CA LEU A 125 -14.86 -8.34 -0.14
C LEU A 125 -15.49 -6.96 -0.23
N TYR A 126 -14.65 -5.92 -0.34
CA TYR A 126 -15.16 -4.56 -0.50
C TYR A 126 -15.99 -4.46 -1.78
N GLY A 127 -17.12 -3.76 -1.68
CA GLY A 127 -17.96 -3.49 -2.83
C GLY A 127 -17.41 -2.36 -3.71
N PRO A 128 -17.73 -2.35 -5.01
CA PRO A 128 -17.22 -1.34 -5.94
C PRO A 128 -17.53 0.11 -5.57
N GLU A 129 -18.73 0.37 -5.05
CA GLU A 129 -19.14 1.70 -4.61
C GLU A 129 -18.35 2.10 -3.35
N PHE A 130 -18.23 1.21 -2.36
CA PHE A 130 -17.41 1.47 -1.18
C PHE A 130 -15.97 1.85 -1.56
N ILE A 131 -15.33 1.09 -2.46
CA ILE A 131 -13.95 1.35 -2.90
C ILE A 131 -13.85 2.71 -3.59
N SER A 132 -14.75 3.00 -4.53
CA SER A 132 -14.73 4.24 -5.27
C SER A 132 -14.91 5.47 -4.37
N PHE A 133 -15.83 5.41 -3.40
CA PHE A 133 -16.17 6.56 -2.55
C PHE A 133 -15.28 6.69 -1.32
N SER A 134 -14.76 5.58 -0.79
CA SER A 134 -14.12 5.56 0.52
C SER A 134 -12.61 5.31 0.47
N LEU A 135 -12.10 4.71 -0.61
CA LEU A 135 -10.69 4.33 -0.75
C LEU A 135 -9.98 5.11 -1.88
N TYR A 136 -10.62 5.25 -3.05
CA TYR A 136 -10.01 5.74 -4.30
C TYR A 136 -10.58 7.08 -4.79
N GLN A 137 -11.30 7.83 -3.95
CA GLN A 137 -12.04 9.03 -4.37
C GLN A 137 -11.16 10.16 -4.91
N LEU A 138 -9.84 10.14 -4.67
CA LEU A 138 -8.87 11.08 -5.23
C LEU A 138 -7.82 10.40 -6.12
N SER A 139 -7.91 9.08 -6.29
CA SER A 139 -6.98 8.27 -7.06
C SER A 139 -7.34 8.31 -8.55
N PRO A 140 -6.35 8.14 -9.45
CA PRO A 140 -6.64 8.04 -10.88
C PRO A 140 -7.63 6.91 -11.21
N PRO A 141 -8.57 7.13 -12.16
CA PRO A 141 -9.61 6.14 -12.48
C PRO A 141 -9.03 4.82 -13.04
N GLU A 142 -7.84 4.84 -13.62
CA GLU A 142 -7.14 3.64 -14.08
C GLU A 142 -6.73 2.74 -12.91
N ASP A 143 -6.32 3.33 -11.79
CA ASP A 143 -5.95 2.56 -10.58
C ASP A 143 -7.20 1.98 -9.91
N LEU A 144 -8.30 2.73 -9.87
CA LEU A 144 -9.60 2.21 -9.42
C LEU A 144 -10.04 1.02 -10.30
N THR A 145 -9.93 1.15 -11.62
CA THR A 145 -10.28 0.06 -12.55
C THR A 145 -9.42 -1.18 -12.31
N LEU A 146 -8.13 -0.99 -12.05
CA LEU A 146 -7.20 -2.06 -11.72
C LEU A 146 -7.59 -2.76 -10.41
N GLU A 147 -7.92 -2.00 -9.35
CA GLU A 147 -8.41 -2.54 -8.08
C GLU A 147 -9.67 -3.38 -8.28
N LEU A 148 -10.68 -2.84 -8.96
CA LEU A 148 -11.94 -3.54 -9.21
C LEU A 148 -11.74 -4.87 -9.96
N THR A 149 -10.67 -4.98 -10.76
CA THR A 149 -10.31 -6.20 -11.49
C THR A 149 -9.52 -7.21 -10.65
N LEU A 150 -8.79 -6.74 -9.63
CA LEU A 150 -7.85 -7.55 -8.84
C LEU A 150 -8.29 -7.81 -7.40
N LEU A 151 -9.46 -7.29 -7.02
CA LEU A 151 -10.11 -7.43 -5.72
C LEU A 151 -10.12 -8.86 -5.20
N ARG A 152 -9.89 -8.97 -3.88
CA ARG A 152 -9.74 -10.26 -3.19
C ARG A 152 -10.49 -10.23 -1.88
N PHE A 153 -10.97 -11.39 -1.45
CA PHE A 153 -11.51 -11.52 -0.10
C PHE A 153 -10.39 -11.31 0.91
N ALA A 154 -10.65 -10.52 1.95
CA ALA A 154 -9.77 -10.34 3.09
C ALA A 154 -10.33 -11.09 4.30
N PRO A 155 -9.50 -11.81 5.06
CA PRO A 155 -9.94 -12.47 6.28
C PRO A 155 -10.40 -11.46 7.33
N LEU A 156 -11.43 -11.82 8.09
CA LEU A 156 -11.85 -11.10 9.29
C LEU A 156 -11.19 -11.73 10.50
N PHE A 157 -10.21 -11.04 11.08
CA PHE A 157 -9.59 -11.48 12.32
C PHE A 157 -10.45 -11.02 13.51
N HIS A 158 -10.85 -11.97 14.35
CA HIS A 158 -11.65 -11.74 15.55
C HIS A 158 -10.78 -11.72 16.83
N GLU A 159 -9.48 -11.94 16.68
CA GLU A 159 -8.53 -12.00 17.77
C GLU A 159 -7.88 -10.64 18.02
N GLU A 160 -7.81 -10.25 19.30
CA GLU A 160 -7.11 -9.04 19.70
C GLU A 160 -5.59 -9.24 19.58
N LEU A 161 -4.93 -8.34 18.84
CA LEU A 161 -3.48 -8.37 18.67
C LEU A 161 -2.80 -7.75 19.90
N ILE A 162 -2.23 -8.59 20.75
CA ILE A 162 -1.41 -8.14 21.89
C ILE A 162 0.01 -7.82 21.41
N LEU A 163 0.38 -6.53 21.41
CA LEU A 163 1.68 -6.06 20.96
C LEU A 163 2.68 -6.01 22.12
N SER A 164 3.81 -6.74 22.00
CA SER A 164 4.84 -6.72 23.05
C SER A 164 5.81 -5.54 22.90
N LYS A 165 6.11 -4.86 24.01
CA LYS A 165 7.12 -3.77 24.03
C LYS A 165 8.50 -4.25 23.58
N LYS A 166 8.89 -5.48 23.93
CA LYS A 166 10.21 -6.05 23.62
C LYS A 166 10.49 -6.09 22.11
N ASN A 167 9.51 -6.47 21.30
CA ASN A 167 9.67 -6.57 19.85
C ASN A 167 9.08 -5.34 19.15
N TYR A 168 7.77 -5.13 19.29
CA TYR A 168 7.05 -4.07 18.58
C TYR A 168 7.54 -2.66 19.00
N GLY A 169 7.84 -2.46 20.29
CA GLY A 169 8.35 -1.18 20.80
C GLY A 169 9.81 -0.89 20.46
N SER A 170 10.57 -1.85 19.94
CA SER A 170 11.99 -1.69 19.60
C SER A 170 12.25 -1.05 18.24
N VAL A 171 11.21 -0.96 17.40
CA VAL A 171 11.31 -0.43 16.03
C VAL A 171 10.74 0.98 16.00
N ARG A 172 11.44 1.90 15.32
CA ARG A 172 10.93 3.25 15.06
C ARG A 172 9.70 3.18 14.16
N ARG A 173 8.65 3.89 14.53
CA ARG A 173 7.35 3.89 13.85
C ARG A 173 6.98 5.30 13.45
N VAL A 174 6.66 5.48 12.17
CA VAL A 174 6.07 6.70 11.66
C VAL A 174 4.67 6.39 11.15
N TYR A 175 3.68 7.17 11.58
CA TYR A 175 2.32 7.09 11.07
C TYR A 175 2.15 8.12 9.95
N ILE A 176 1.86 7.67 8.75
CA ILE A 176 1.52 8.55 7.63
C ILE A 176 -0.01 8.61 7.56
N LYS A 177 -0.54 9.80 7.83
CA LYS A 177 -1.97 10.12 7.81
C LYS A 177 -2.36 10.73 6.48
N CYS A 178 -3.49 10.28 5.95
CA CYS A 178 -4.12 10.83 4.77
C CYS A 178 -5.25 11.76 5.22
N ASP A 179 -5.24 13.01 4.79
CA ASP A 179 -6.13 14.07 5.32
C ASP A 179 -7.56 14.02 4.77
N GLN A 180 -7.77 13.31 3.66
CA GLN A 180 -9.09 13.12 3.04
C GLN A 180 -9.56 11.67 3.09
N ASP A 181 -8.96 10.84 3.95
CA ASP A 181 -9.35 9.43 4.16
C ASP A 181 -10.80 9.34 4.65
N GLN A 182 -11.64 8.65 3.87
CA GLN A 182 -13.06 8.42 4.19
C GLN A 182 -13.28 7.10 4.94
N THR A 183 -12.26 6.24 4.99
CA THR A 183 -12.28 4.95 5.68
C THR A 183 -11.77 5.09 7.11
N ILE A 184 -10.59 5.71 7.30
CA ILE A 184 -10.04 6.03 8.61
C ILE A 184 -10.20 7.53 8.86
N LYS A 185 -11.39 7.90 9.33
CA LYS A 185 -11.75 9.30 9.63
C LYS A 185 -10.90 9.87 10.77
N GLU A 186 -10.88 11.20 10.88
CA GLU A 186 -10.07 11.96 11.84
C GLU A 186 -10.11 11.40 13.27
N ASP A 187 -11.31 11.18 13.81
CA ASP A 187 -11.46 10.72 15.19
C ASP A 187 -10.91 9.31 15.37
N LEU A 188 -11.12 8.43 14.39
CA LEU A 188 -10.55 7.08 14.41
C LEU A 188 -9.02 7.13 14.28
N ALA A 189 -8.48 7.97 13.40
CA ALA A 189 -7.03 8.16 13.27
C ALA A 189 -6.41 8.65 14.58
N ARG A 190 -7.07 9.59 15.28
CA ARG A 190 -6.63 10.07 16.60
C ARG A 190 -6.64 8.98 17.65
N LEU A 191 -7.72 8.19 17.71
CA LEU A 191 -7.80 7.03 18.61
C LEU A 191 -6.66 6.04 18.34
N MET A 192 -6.44 5.66 17.07
CA MET A 192 -5.35 4.76 16.67
C MET A 192 -3.96 5.29 17.07
N ILE A 193 -3.73 6.60 16.94
CA ILE A 193 -2.47 7.24 17.33
C ILE A 193 -2.34 7.25 18.86
N ASN A 194 -3.41 7.52 19.60
CA ASN A 194 -3.36 7.58 21.06
C ASN A 194 -3.16 6.20 21.69
N ASP A 195 -3.85 5.17 21.18
CA ASP A 195 -3.78 3.80 21.69
C ASP A 195 -2.44 3.14 21.37
N ASN A 196 -1.78 3.58 20.29
CA ASN A 196 -0.54 2.99 19.80
C ASN A 196 0.45 4.04 19.27
N PRO A 197 0.98 4.91 20.14
CA PRO A 197 1.69 6.13 19.75
C PRO A 197 2.92 5.83 18.90
N PRO A 198 3.02 6.36 17.66
CA PRO A 198 4.22 6.29 16.85
C PRO A 198 5.28 7.29 17.35
N ASP A 199 6.52 7.16 16.87
CA ASP A 199 7.58 8.14 17.14
C ASP A 199 7.37 9.46 16.37
N GLU A 200 6.69 9.42 15.24
CA GLU A 200 6.38 10.58 14.41
C GLU A 200 5.05 10.38 13.67
N VAL A 201 4.32 11.46 13.45
CA VAL A 201 3.15 11.50 12.56
C VAL A 201 3.45 12.45 11.42
N LYS A 202 3.31 11.98 10.18
CA LYS A 202 3.35 12.81 8.98
C LYS A 202 1.96 12.85 8.34
N VAL A 203 1.58 14.00 7.79
CA VAL A 203 0.33 14.16 7.05
C VAL A 203 0.65 14.40 5.58
N ILE A 204 -0.02 13.69 4.68
CA ILE A 204 0.06 13.93 3.24
C ILE A 204 -1.25 14.58 2.81
N ASN A 205 -1.19 15.85 2.42
CA ASN A 205 -2.38 16.62 2.09
C ASN A 205 -2.97 16.24 0.72
N GLY A 206 -4.30 16.27 0.63
CA GLY A 206 -5.09 15.85 -0.52
C GLY A 206 -4.88 14.37 -0.90
N SER A 207 -4.64 13.51 0.08
CA SER A 207 -4.56 12.06 -0.13
C SER A 207 -5.81 11.34 0.33
N ASP A 208 -6.24 10.36 -0.47
CA ASP A 208 -7.27 9.41 -0.06
C ASP A 208 -6.63 8.26 0.73
N HIS A 209 -7.42 7.21 1.02
CA HIS A 209 -6.90 6.04 1.74
C HIS A 209 -5.72 5.41 1.00
N MET A 210 -5.75 5.46 -0.33
CA MET A 210 -4.78 4.87 -1.24
C MET A 210 -3.71 5.87 -1.66
N VAL A 211 -3.03 6.43 -0.66
CA VAL A 211 -1.98 7.45 -0.82
C VAL A 211 -0.88 7.11 -1.84
N MET A 212 -0.59 5.83 -2.09
CA MET A 212 0.33 5.38 -3.13
C MET A 212 -0.16 5.59 -4.57
N PHE A 213 -1.45 5.86 -4.75
CA PHE A 213 -2.08 6.21 -6.02
C PHE A 213 -2.45 7.68 -6.10
N SER A 214 -3.07 8.24 -5.06
CA SER A 214 -3.50 9.63 -5.05
C SER A 214 -2.33 10.62 -4.93
N ARG A 215 -1.28 10.27 -4.16
CA ARG A 215 -0.12 11.13 -3.85
C ARG A 215 1.22 10.36 -3.83
N PRO A 216 1.58 9.67 -4.94
CA PRO A 216 2.75 8.80 -4.98
C PRO A 216 4.09 9.54 -4.76
N LEU A 217 4.20 10.79 -5.22
CA LEU A 217 5.44 11.57 -5.13
C LEU A 217 5.66 12.10 -3.70
N GLU A 218 4.60 12.57 -3.05
CA GLU A 218 4.62 13.04 -1.67
C GLU A 218 4.87 11.87 -0.70
N LEU A 219 4.29 10.70 -0.99
CA LEU A 219 4.61 9.48 -0.26
C LEU A 219 6.07 9.08 -0.44
N PHE A 220 6.57 9.06 -1.67
CA PHE A 220 7.99 8.81 -1.95
C PHE A 220 8.90 9.77 -1.18
N SER A 221 8.63 11.08 -1.25
CA SER A 221 9.41 12.11 -0.53
C SER A 221 9.37 11.89 0.99
N SER A 222 8.20 11.58 1.53
CA SER A 222 8.03 11.27 2.96
C SER A 222 8.87 10.05 3.36
N LEU A 223 8.80 8.96 2.60
CA LEU A 223 9.59 7.75 2.87
C LEU A 223 11.08 7.98 2.73
N TYR A 224 11.50 8.78 1.76
CA TYR A 224 12.90 9.17 1.60
C TYR A 224 13.40 9.93 2.83
N GLN A 225 12.65 10.93 3.31
CA GLN A 225 13.01 11.66 4.53
C GLN A 225 13.06 10.76 5.77
N ILE A 226 12.06 9.90 5.96
CA ILE A 226 12.03 8.95 7.08
C ILE A 226 13.25 8.02 7.01
N ALA A 227 13.58 7.51 5.83
CA ALA A 227 14.70 6.61 5.63
C ALA A 227 16.07 7.25 5.88
N GLN A 228 16.18 8.57 5.78
CA GLN A 228 17.38 9.35 6.12
C GLN A 228 17.44 9.70 7.62
N ASN A 229 16.28 9.90 8.25
CA ASN A 229 16.21 10.28 9.67
C ASN A 229 16.35 9.09 10.62
N TYR A 230 15.95 7.89 10.20
CA TYR A 230 15.91 6.69 11.04
C TYR A 230 16.85 5.57 10.57
N SER A 231 17.84 5.92 9.75
CA SER A 231 18.82 4.98 9.18
C SER A 231 19.94 4.53 10.11
#